data_AF-A0A1B9F7C7-F1
#
_entry.id   AF-A0A1B9F7C7-F1
#
_cell.length_a   1.000
_cell.length_b   1.000
_cell.length_c   1.000
_cell.angle_alpha   90.00
_cell.angle_beta   90.00
_cell.angle_gamma   90.00
#
_symmetry.space_group_name_H-M   'P 1'
#
loop_
_entity.id
_entity.type
_entity.pdbx_description
1 polymer ?
#
loop_
_entity_poly.entity_id
_entity_poly.type
_entity_poly.pdbx_seq_one_letter_code
_entity_poly.pdbx_strand_id
1 'polypeptide(L)'
;MGEIGPFQAVVLGVLQGATEFLPVSSSGHLVLTEYFMDVNGGGLTFDVFLHLGTLLAVLVYFWRDWWKILKSLRTPSLKNPDFKLLLLLIIGTIPGGIIGVLLEGWVEQQLRSPWVVVSTLILVAFVLYFADKTMNIKKAISGLNIKDAIIIGISQGLAVVPGVSRSGITMSAGLFLGLSREEAARFSFLLSCPIILGAGLFEGIKFLGTQGASLSQEIILGFLASFISGLLVISFLLNFLKRHTFLPFVIYRILLASLVIFFLLGPGAKDSFGYFEGAKSQNRLSKLITILGKGVVNITSKPLKEDYALLPYGDEGLISGIIIDTDGHVVTDGVGIVDKRSLEITLWNGQRWPARFLAEDPVSRLAVLAIEAPKEVLSNLKPLPLSVDSKVNIGEAAFIIGNPLGLGTSFTKANIFSQPRSIETKDGYIVDRVIVFDRTVPKGLNGAALIQASGMGIGIVSGAFFHERPGMEREGLGFAIPVSYVLRIARSIITKGHVDHVWLGATCKTVTPELASILRLPVKKGVIVFKVHKGSPAWKAGLRGGRDFVRIGNQGLWVGGDIIIKVNGKDIPDLPTLVDILEQIGPGKKAIFTVIRGKREKKISLYLGKRKF
;
A
#
# COMPACT_ATOMS: atom_id res chain seq x y z
N MET A 1 14.10 -0.25 9.01
CA MET A 1 14.66 0.21 7.74
C MET A 1 14.77 1.71 7.70
N GLY A 2 16.00 2.18 7.83
CA GLY A 2 16.35 3.60 7.65
C GLY A 2 16.47 3.98 6.18
N GLU A 3 16.51 5.29 5.93
CA GLU A 3 16.94 5.84 4.63
C GLU A 3 18.44 5.58 4.41
N ILE A 4 18.88 5.53 3.16
CA ILE A 4 20.31 5.38 2.82
C ILE A 4 21.02 6.65 3.27
N GLY A 5 22.03 6.50 4.14
CA GLY A 5 22.96 7.57 4.45
C GLY A 5 24.17 7.57 3.50
N PRO A 6 25.00 8.64 3.54
CA PRO A 6 26.21 8.75 2.73
C PRO A 6 27.17 7.56 2.83
N PHE A 7 27.34 7.00 4.03
CA PHE A 7 28.21 5.84 4.24
C PHE A 7 27.67 4.59 3.53
N GLN A 8 26.38 4.32 3.69
CA GLN A 8 25.71 3.19 3.04
C GLN A 8 25.76 3.33 1.52
N ALA A 9 25.57 4.54 0.99
CA ALA A 9 25.68 4.81 -0.43
C ALA A 9 27.06 4.47 -0.99
N VAL A 10 28.13 4.84 -0.29
CA VAL A 10 29.51 4.51 -0.69
C VAL A 10 29.75 3.00 -0.65
N VAL A 11 29.31 2.30 0.41
CA VAL A 11 29.46 0.84 0.52
C VAL A 11 28.76 0.11 -0.62
N LEU A 12 27.49 0.47 -0.89
CA LEU A 12 26.71 -0.12 -1.98
C LEU A 12 27.33 0.21 -3.35
N GLY A 13 27.82 1.43 -3.54
CA GLY A 13 28.56 1.82 -4.75
C GLY A 13 29.82 0.99 -4.95
N VAL A 14 30.69 0.88 -3.93
CA VAL A 14 31.90 0.04 -4.01
C VAL A 14 31.55 -1.40 -4.36
N LEU A 15 30.53 -1.95 -3.70
CA LEU A 15 30.08 -3.31 -3.91
C LEU A 15 29.56 -3.53 -5.34
N GLN A 16 28.72 -2.63 -5.86
CA GLN A 16 28.25 -2.69 -7.25
C GLN A 16 29.42 -2.63 -8.23
N GLY A 17 30.35 -1.68 -8.05
CA GLY A 17 31.54 -1.56 -8.90
C GLY A 17 32.41 -2.82 -8.90
N ALA A 18 32.54 -3.48 -7.75
CA ALA A 18 33.30 -4.72 -7.65
C ALA A 18 32.57 -5.91 -8.28
N THR A 19 31.28 -6.06 -8.00
CA THR A 19 30.54 -7.29 -8.30
C THR A 19 29.90 -7.30 -9.69
N GLU A 20 29.80 -6.16 -10.37
CA GLU A 20 29.34 -6.09 -11.76
C GLU A 20 30.33 -6.80 -12.71
N PHE A 21 31.63 -6.58 -12.48
CA PHE A 21 32.70 -7.12 -13.34
C PHE A 21 33.24 -8.46 -12.88
N LEU A 22 33.32 -8.68 -11.57
CA LEU A 22 33.68 -9.99 -11.04
C LEU A 22 32.57 -11.00 -11.35
N PRO A 23 32.90 -12.24 -11.72
CA PRO A 23 31.90 -13.25 -12.09
C PRO A 23 31.22 -13.88 -10.86
N VAL A 24 30.81 -13.06 -9.90
CA VAL A 24 30.32 -13.43 -8.55
C VAL A 24 28.86 -13.04 -8.27
N SER A 25 28.19 -12.32 -9.18
CA SER A 25 26.77 -11.89 -9.15
C SER A 25 26.48 -10.59 -8.39
N SER A 26 26.45 -9.45 -9.09
CA SER A 26 26.19 -8.12 -8.50
C SER A 26 24.86 -7.98 -7.77
N SER A 27 23.76 -8.35 -8.41
CA SER A 27 22.42 -8.24 -7.82
C SER A 27 22.26 -9.03 -6.52
N GLY A 28 22.90 -10.20 -6.40
CA GLY A 28 22.88 -11.00 -5.17
C GLY A 28 23.63 -10.33 -4.02
N HIS A 29 24.74 -9.65 -4.30
CA HIS A 29 25.54 -8.98 -3.29
C HIS A 29 24.89 -7.70 -2.78
N LEU A 30 24.39 -6.85 -3.68
CA LEU A 30 23.67 -5.63 -3.29
C LEU A 30 22.52 -5.96 -2.34
N VAL A 31 21.68 -6.91 -2.72
CA VAL A 31 20.52 -7.31 -1.91
C VAL A 31 20.93 -7.87 -0.54
N LEU A 32 22.00 -8.67 -0.47
CA LEU A 32 22.50 -9.19 0.82
C LEU A 32 23.06 -8.07 1.70
N THR A 33 23.80 -7.13 1.12
CA THR A 33 24.38 -6.01 1.87
C THR A 33 23.31 -5.05 2.36
N GLU A 34 22.31 -4.72 1.55
CA GLU A 34 21.17 -3.90 1.99
C GLU A 34 20.44 -4.53 3.18
N TYR A 35 20.24 -5.85 3.13
CA TYR A 35 19.67 -6.62 4.22
C TYR A 35 20.50 -6.50 5.51
N PHE A 36 21.82 -6.75 5.46
CA PHE A 36 22.68 -6.68 6.64
C PHE A 36 22.83 -5.26 7.20
N MET A 37 22.59 -4.24 6.39
CA MET A 37 22.67 -2.84 6.80
C MET A 37 21.32 -2.25 7.25
N ASP A 38 20.22 -3.03 7.23
CA ASP A 38 18.83 -2.59 7.47
C ASP A 38 18.44 -1.30 6.71
N VAL A 39 18.90 -1.20 5.45
CA VAL A 39 18.52 -0.10 4.57
C VAL A 39 17.49 -0.59 3.56
N ASN A 40 16.48 0.24 3.30
CA ASN A 40 15.72 0.08 2.07
C ASN A 40 16.68 0.46 0.93
N GLY A 41 17.01 -0.49 0.05
CA GLY A 41 17.75 -0.21 -1.19
C GLY A 41 17.18 1.05 -1.83
N GLY A 42 18.03 1.95 -2.32
CA GLY A 42 17.75 3.39 -2.54
C GLY A 42 16.71 3.72 -3.61
N GLY A 43 15.79 2.81 -3.88
CA GLY A 43 14.89 2.77 -5.01
C GLY A 43 15.59 2.27 -6.26
N LEU A 44 14.78 1.87 -7.24
CA LEU A 44 15.22 1.54 -8.60
C LEU A 44 16.17 2.61 -9.18
N THR A 45 15.92 3.88 -8.84
CA THR A 45 16.75 5.02 -9.24
C THR A 45 18.19 4.92 -8.75
N PHE A 46 18.42 4.63 -7.46
CA PHE A 46 19.77 4.56 -6.90
C PHE A 46 20.57 3.45 -7.59
N ASP A 47 19.98 2.27 -7.75
CA ASP A 47 20.61 1.13 -8.43
C ASP A 47 20.99 1.47 -9.88
N VAL A 48 20.12 2.18 -10.60
CA VAL A 48 20.40 2.65 -11.96
C VAL A 48 21.63 3.54 -11.98
N PHE A 49 21.76 4.49 -11.05
CA PHE A 49 22.95 5.34 -10.96
C PHE A 49 24.21 4.54 -10.59
N LEU A 50 24.11 3.54 -9.72
CA LEU A 50 25.27 2.68 -9.47
C LEU A 50 25.72 1.95 -10.75
N HIS A 51 24.79 1.46 -11.57
CA HIS A 51 25.11 0.82 -12.86
C HIS A 51 25.72 1.82 -13.85
N LEU A 52 25.22 3.07 -13.90
CA LEU A 52 25.82 4.12 -14.71
C LEU A 52 27.27 4.44 -14.27
N GLY A 53 27.57 4.35 -12.98
CA GLY A 53 28.95 4.44 -12.47
C GLY A 53 29.85 3.35 -13.04
N THR A 54 29.39 2.10 -13.03
CA THR A 54 30.14 0.98 -13.66
C THR A 54 30.28 1.14 -15.18
N LEU A 55 29.24 1.62 -15.88
CA LEU A 55 29.32 1.92 -17.32
C LEU A 55 30.41 2.94 -17.60
N LEU A 56 30.46 4.04 -16.82
CA LEU A 56 31.50 5.04 -16.96
C LEU A 56 32.90 4.43 -16.73
N ALA A 57 33.04 3.47 -15.81
CA ALA A 57 34.30 2.79 -15.57
C ALA A 57 34.79 2.02 -16.81
N VAL A 58 33.90 1.29 -17.50
CA VAL A 58 34.24 0.58 -18.74
C VAL A 58 34.59 1.56 -19.85
N LEU A 59 33.81 2.65 -20.02
CA LEU A 59 34.06 3.67 -21.03
C LEU A 59 35.43 4.34 -20.84
N VAL A 60 35.78 4.67 -19.60
CA VAL A 60 37.07 5.29 -19.25
C VAL A 60 38.21 4.29 -19.37
N TYR A 61 38.08 3.07 -18.85
CA TYR A 61 39.15 2.06 -18.92
C TYR A 61 39.49 1.69 -20.37
N PHE A 62 38.47 1.48 -21.21
CA PHE A 62 38.60 1.09 -22.61
C PHE A 62 38.50 2.28 -23.58
N TRP A 63 38.78 3.51 -23.14
CA TRP A 63 38.58 4.72 -23.97
C TRP A 63 39.29 4.66 -25.33
N ARG A 64 40.48 4.06 -25.38
CA ARG A 64 41.25 3.87 -26.62
C ARG A 64 40.58 2.88 -27.57
N ASP A 65 39.98 1.83 -27.04
CA ASP A 65 39.25 0.84 -27.84
C ASP A 65 37.96 1.44 -28.38
N TRP A 66 37.21 2.17 -27.55
CA TRP A 66 36.04 2.92 -28.01
C TRP A 66 36.38 3.93 -29.10
N TRP A 67 37.50 4.65 -28.96
CA TRP A 67 37.96 5.56 -30.00
C TRP A 67 38.26 4.84 -31.33
N LYS A 68 38.91 3.68 -31.30
CA LYS A 68 39.17 2.86 -32.50
C LYS A 68 37.89 2.34 -33.13
N ILE A 69 36.99 1.78 -32.31
CA ILE A 69 35.67 1.30 -32.70
C ILE A 69 34.87 2.41 -33.38
N LEU A 70 34.80 3.61 -32.79
CA LEU A 70 34.09 4.75 -33.36
C LEU A 70 34.76 5.28 -34.64
N LYS A 71 36.10 5.35 -34.68
CA LYS A 71 36.84 5.77 -35.88
C LYS A 71 36.61 4.81 -37.05
N SER A 72 36.38 3.53 -36.78
CA SER A 72 36.11 2.50 -37.79
C SER A 72 34.82 2.76 -38.60
N LEU A 73 33.89 3.57 -38.08
CA LEU A 73 32.68 4.00 -38.81
C LEU A 73 33.00 4.80 -40.08
N ARG A 74 34.19 5.41 -40.16
CA ARG A 74 34.65 6.11 -41.37
C ARG A 74 35.11 5.15 -42.46
N THR A 75 35.40 3.90 -42.12
CA THR A 75 35.84 2.85 -43.05
C THR A 75 35.10 1.53 -42.79
N PRO A 76 33.76 1.51 -43.01
CA PRO A 76 32.91 0.39 -42.64
C PRO A 76 33.23 -0.85 -43.50
N SER A 77 33.99 -1.79 -42.93
CA SER A 77 34.40 -3.02 -43.61
C SER A 77 34.56 -4.16 -42.62
N LEU A 78 34.04 -5.34 -42.95
CA LEU A 78 34.24 -6.56 -42.14
C LEU A 78 35.70 -7.02 -42.08
N LYS A 79 36.56 -6.51 -42.97
CA LYS A 79 38.01 -6.70 -42.92
C LYS A 79 38.67 -5.82 -41.85
N ASN A 80 38.03 -4.71 -41.46
CA ASN A 80 38.49 -3.86 -40.38
C ASN A 80 38.09 -4.51 -39.04
N PRO A 81 39.05 -4.95 -38.20
CA PRO A 81 38.74 -5.67 -36.96
C PRO A 81 37.92 -4.83 -35.98
N ASP A 82 38.11 -3.51 -35.95
CA ASP A 82 37.39 -2.60 -35.05
C ASP A 82 35.93 -2.41 -35.47
N PHE A 83 35.67 -2.32 -36.79
CA PHE A 83 34.31 -2.26 -37.33
C PHE A 83 33.57 -3.58 -37.15
N LYS A 84 34.27 -4.69 -37.36
CA LYS A 84 33.74 -6.03 -37.09
C LYS A 84 33.39 -6.18 -35.61
N LEU A 85 34.25 -5.72 -34.70
CA LEU A 85 33.97 -5.72 -33.26
C LEU A 85 32.72 -4.89 -32.93
N LEU A 86 32.57 -3.68 -33.50
CA LEU A 86 31.36 -2.86 -33.34
C LEU A 86 30.09 -3.65 -33.69
N LEU A 87 30.07 -4.31 -34.86
CA LEU A 87 28.94 -5.11 -35.30
C LEU A 87 28.67 -6.30 -34.37
N LEU A 88 29.72 -6.97 -33.90
CA LEU A 88 29.57 -8.10 -32.96
C LEU A 88 28.99 -7.63 -31.62
N LEU A 89 29.37 -6.45 -31.13
CA LEU A 89 28.81 -5.87 -29.89
C LEU A 89 27.32 -5.52 -30.07
N ILE A 90 26.96 -4.87 -31.18
CA ILE A 90 25.55 -4.53 -31.48
C ILE A 90 24.73 -5.81 -31.60
N ILE A 91 25.17 -6.75 -32.44
CA ILE A 91 24.44 -8.00 -32.68
C ILE A 91 24.34 -8.84 -31.41
N GLY A 92 25.42 -8.94 -30.62
CA GLY A 92 25.40 -9.67 -29.36
C GLY A 92 24.51 -9.01 -28.30
N THR A 93 24.29 -7.70 -28.36
CA THR A 93 23.40 -7.02 -27.41
C THR A 93 21.92 -7.31 -27.70
N ILE A 94 21.54 -7.47 -28.96
CA ILE A 94 20.14 -7.60 -29.39
C ILE A 94 19.40 -8.76 -28.69
N PRO A 95 19.89 -10.02 -28.70
CA PRO A 95 19.19 -11.11 -28.01
C PRO A 95 19.06 -10.87 -26.51
N GLY A 96 20.11 -10.34 -25.88
CA GLY A 96 20.10 -10.04 -24.44
C GLY A 96 19.05 -8.98 -24.08
N GLY A 97 18.96 -7.91 -24.89
CA GLY A 97 17.97 -6.85 -24.71
C GLY A 97 16.54 -7.34 -24.94
N ILE A 98 16.30 -8.14 -25.98
CA ILE A 98 14.99 -8.74 -26.26
C ILE A 98 14.54 -9.64 -25.11
N ILE A 99 15.41 -10.55 -24.66
CA ILE A 99 15.11 -11.45 -23.54
C ILE A 99 14.86 -10.65 -22.26
N GLY A 100 15.66 -9.60 -22.02
CA GLY A 100 15.45 -8.62 -20.95
C GLY A 100 14.02 -8.09 -20.95
N VAL A 101 13.64 -7.37 -22.01
CA VAL A 101 12.33 -6.71 -22.10
C VAL A 101 11.17 -7.70 -22.03
N LEU A 102 11.28 -8.88 -22.66
CA LEU A 102 10.18 -9.85 -22.71
C LEU A 102 9.99 -10.64 -21.40
N LEU A 103 11.07 -10.96 -20.69
CA LEU A 103 11.02 -11.84 -19.52
C LEU A 103 11.10 -11.13 -18.19
N GLU A 104 11.54 -9.87 -18.13
CA GLU A 104 11.72 -9.11 -16.89
C GLU A 104 10.50 -9.21 -15.97
N GLY A 105 9.31 -8.84 -16.45
CA GLY A 105 8.09 -8.87 -15.64
C GLY A 105 7.68 -10.25 -15.12
N TRP A 106 7.97 -11.33 -15.86
CA TRP A 106 7.69 -12.70 -15.43
C TRP A 106 8.72 -13.19 -14.40
N VAL A 107 10.00 -12.92 -14.66
CA VAL A 107 11.12 -13.28 -13.78
C VAL A 107 11.00 -12.57 -12.44
N GLU A 108 10.66 -11.28 -12.43
CA GLU A 108 10.45 -10.53 -11.20
C GLU A 108 9.33 -11.11 -10.31
N GLN A 109 8.28 -11.67 -10.94
CA GLN A 109 7.14 -12.21 -10.21
C GLN A 109 7.40 -13.63 -9.68
N GLN A 110 8.00 -14.48 -10.51
CA GLN A 110 8.10 -15.92 -10.23
C GLN A 110 9.45 -16.34 -9.64
N LEU A 111 10.53 -15.64 -9.97
CA LEU A 111 11.90 -16.06 -9.62
C LEU A 111 12.56 -15.21 -8.53
N ARG A 112 11.86 -14.22 -7.95
CA ARG A 112 12.30 -13.53 -6.72
C ARG A 112 12.10 -14.44 -5.50
N SER A 113 13.05 -15.35 -5.33
CA SER A 113 13.21 -16.20 -4.15
C SER A 113 14.70 -16.34 -3.80
N PRO A 114 15.08 -16.25 -2.52
CA PRO A 114 16.45 -16.53 -2.07
C PRO A 114 16.95 -17.91 -2.52
N TRP A 115 16.06 -18.90 -2.58
CA TRP A 115 16.37 -20.24 -3.08
C TRP A 115 16.74 -20.25 -4.56
N VAL A 116 16.14 -19.35 -5.37
CA VAL A 116 16.55 -19.17 -6.76
C VAL A 116 17.95 -18.58 -6.82
N VAL A 117 18.25 -17.54 -6.04
CA VAL A 117 19.59 -16.92 -5.98
C VAL A 117 20.66 -17.93 -5.56
N VAL A 118 20.39 -18.73 -4.52
CA VAL A 118 21.31 -19.81 -4.09
C VAL A 118 21.51 -20.82 -5.21
N SER A 119 20.43 -21.29 -5.83
CA SER A 119 20.50 -22.30 -6.89
C SER A 119 21.27 -21.79 -8.10
N THR A 120 21.08 -20.53 -8.49
CA THR A 120 21.79 -19.92 -9.63
C THR A 120 23.24 -19.55 -9.28
N LEU A 121 23.53 -19.15 -8.04
CA LEU A 121 24.91 -18.98 -7.55
C LEU A 121 25.71 -20.27 -7.74
N ILE A 122 25.14 -21.42 -7.34
CA ILE A 122 25.74 -22.74 -7.48
C ILE A 122 25.83 -23.16 -8.96
N LEU A 123 24.71 -23.09 -9.70
CA LEU A 123 24.63 -23.51 -11.09
C LEU A 123 25.66 -22.78 -11.97
N VAL A 124 25.70 -21.44 -11.89
CA VAL A 124 26.61 -20.65 -12.72
C VAL A 124 28.06 -20.79 -12.24
N ALA A 125 28.31 -21.09 -10.95
CA ALA A 125 29.65 -21.46 -10.50
C ALA A 125 30.15 -22.73 -11.20
N PHE A 126 29.30 -23.74 -11.34
CA PHE A 126 29.64 -24.94 -12.12
C PHE A 126 29.80 -24.64 -13.61
N VAL A 127 28.92 -23.84 -14.21
CA VAL A 127 29.05 -23.43 -15.63
C VAL A 127 30.41 -22.75 -15.86
N LEU A 128 30.79 -21.81 -15.01
CA LEU A 128 32.07 -21.10 -15.11
C LEU A 128 33.26 -22.05 -14.89
N TYR A 129 33.18 -22.96 -13.92
CA TYR A 129 34.21 -23.97 -13.67
C TYR A 129 34.42 -24.88 -14.89
N PHE A 130 33.34 -25.40 -15.47
CA PHE A 130 33.42 -26.26 -16.65
C PHE A 130 33.90 -25.50 -17.88
N ALA A 131 33.42 -24.27 -18.09
CA ALA A 131 33.88 -23.41 -19.17
C ALA A 131 35.39 -23.17 -19.09
N ASP A 132 35.89 -22.87 -17.90
CA ASP A 132 37.32 -22.59 -17.67
C ASP A 132 38.20 -23.84 -17.78
N LYS A 133 37.70 -25.00 -17.32
CA LYS A 133 38.44 -26.27 -17.32
C LYS A 133 38.50 -26.93 -18.71
N THR A 134 37.41 -26.81 -19.48
CA THR A 134 37.31 -27.39 -20.83
C THR A 134 37.69 -26.43 -21.94
N MET A 135 38.08 -25.19 -21.58
CA MET A 135 38.49 -24.17 -22.54
C MET A 135 39.61 -24.71 -23.43
N ASN A 136 39.40 -24.64 -24.73
CA ASN A 136 40.41 -24.89 -25.74
C ASN A 136 40.58 -23.61 -26.55
N ILE A 137 41.71 -22.93 -26.38
CA ILE A 137 41.97 -21.62 -26.98
C ILE A 137 42.11 -21.81 -28.50
N LYS A 138 41.11 -21.35 -29.24
CA LYS A 138 41.00 -21.54 -30.69
C LYS A 138 41.02 -20.24 -31.47
N LYS A 139 40.65 -19.12 -30.85
CA LYS A 139 40.53 -17.82 -31.54
C LYS A 139 40.70 -16.63 -30.59
N ALA A 140 41.21 -15.52 -31.13
CA ALA A 140 41.14 -14.20 -30.53
C ALA A 140 39.78 -13.53 -30.84
N ILE A 141 39.47 -12.39 -30.21
CA ILE A 141 38.25 -11.60 -30.46
C ILE A 141 38.07 -11.29 -31.96
N SER A 142 39.16 -10.99 -32.68
CA SER A 142 39.15 -10.74 -34.12
C SER A 142 38.62 -11.93 -34.96
N GLY A 143 38.77 -13.15 -34.42
CA GLY A 143 38.29 -14.40 -35.02
C GLY A 143 36.82 -14.73 -34.73
N LEU A 144 36.12 -13.96 -33.88
CA LEU A 144 34.69 -14.18 -33.62
C LEU A 144 33.86 -13.90 -34.87
N ASN A 145 32.82 -14.69 -35.08
CA ASN A 145 31.83 -14.49 -36.12
C ASN A 145 30.47 -14.08 -35.51
N ILE A 146 29.50 -13.75 -36.38
CA ILE A 146 28.16 -13.32 -35.96
C ILE A 146 27.45 -14.38 -35.09
N LYS A 147 27.63 -15.67 -35.40
CA LYS A 147 27.02 -16.76 -34.61
C LYS A 147 27.57 -16.77 -33.19
N ASP A 148 28.88 -16.58 -33.03
CA ASP A 148 29.52 -16.48 -31.73
C ASP A 148 28.93 -15.32 -30.90
N ALA A 149 28.79 -14.14 -31.52
CA ALA A 149 28.18 -12.97 -30.87
C ALA A 149 26.72 -13.21 -30.45
N ILE A 150 25.91 -13.88 -31.28
CA ILE A 150 24.53 -14.24 -30.94
C ILE A 150 24.49 -15.21 -29.76
N ILE A 151 25.37 -16.21 -29.71
CA ILE A 151 25.43 -17.17 -28.59
C ILE A 151 25.77 -16.45 -27.28
N ILE A 152 26.76 -15.56 -27.29
CA ILE A 152 27.10 -14.74 -26.11
C ILE A 152 25.94 -13.80 -25.75
N GLY A 153 25.23 -13.27 -26.75
CA GLY A 153 24.04 -12.43 -26.54
C GLY A 153 22.87 -13.16 -25.89
N ILE A 154 22.61 -14.40 -26.31
CA ILE A 154 21.60 -15.26 -25.68
C ILE A 154 22.00 -15.58 -24.24
N SER A 155 23.28 -15.88 -24.00
CA SER A 155 23.77 -16.14 -22.64
C SER A 155 23.65 -14.91 -21.74
N GLN A 156 23.87 -13.71 -22.29
CA GLN A 156 23.63 -12.44 -21.60
C GLN A 156 22.16 -12.26 -21.20
N GLY A 157 21.20 -12.72 -22.02
CA GLY A 157 19.78 -12.72 -21.68
C GLY A 157 19.43 -13.58 -20.46
N LEU A 158 20.23 -14.62 -20.15
CA LEU A 158 20.04 -15.42 -18.93
C LEU A 158 20.34 -14.63 -17.65
N ALA A 159 21.04 -13.49 -17.76
CA ALA A 159 21.35 -12.62 -16.63
C ALA A 159 20.11 -11.90 -16.05
N VAL A 160 18.95 -12.01 -16.69
CA VAL A 160 17.67 -11.56 -16.12
C VAL A 160 17.31 -12.38 -14.89
N VAL A 161 17.73 -13.65 -14.82
CA VAL A 161 17.44 -14.53 -13.68
C VAL A 161 18.26 -14.09 -12.44
N PRO A 162 17.61 -13.86 -11.27
CA PRO A 162 18.30 -13.47 -10.05
C PRO A 162 19.45 -14.43 -9.67
N GLY A 163 20.61 -13.87 -9.30
CA GLY A 163 21.82 -14.63 -8.97
C GLY A 163 22.66 -15.09 -10.17
N VAL A 164 22.18 -14.89 -11.41
CA VAL A 164 23.01 -15.06 -12.60
C VAL A 164 23.89 -13.82 -12.79
N SER A 165 25.19 -14.01 -12.62
CA SER A 165 26.19 -12.98 -12.94
C SER A 165 26.27 -12.78 -14.45
N ARG A 166 25.91 -11.57 -14.92
CA ARG A 166 26.00 -11.20 -16.35
C ARG A 166 27.41 -11.43 -16.89
N SER A 167 28.41 -10.84 -16.26
CA SER A 167 29.83 -11.02 -16.59
C SER A 167 30.25 -12.49 -16.55
N GLY A 168 29.83 -13.25 -15.53
CA GLY A 168 30.13 -14.68 -15.42
C GLY A 168 29.56 -15.52 -16.56
N ILE A 169 28.30 -15.31 -16.96
CA ILE A 169 27.64 -16.15 -17.98
C ILE A 169 28.11 -15.80 -19.41
N THR A 170 28.43 -14.53 -19.69
CA THR A 170 29.01 -14.11 -20.97
C THR A 170 30.48 -14.51 -21.10
N MET A 171 31.28 -14.40 -20.02
CA MET A 171 32.64 -14.92 -20.00
C MET A 171 32.66 -16.44 -20.22
N SER A 172 31.78 -17.18 -19.52
CA SER A 172 31.66 -18.64 -19.69
C SER A 172 31.32 -19.01 -21.14
N ALA A 173 30.38 -18.31 -21.78
CA ALA A 173 30.06 -18.51 -23.19
C ALA A 173 31.27 -18.23 -24.09
N GLY A 174 32.01 -17.15 -23.84
CA GLY A 174 33.24 -16.82 -24.56
C GLY A 174 34.32 -17.91 -24.43
N LEU A 175 34.51 -18.46 -23.23
CA LEU A 175 35.45 -19.57 -22.98
C LEU A 175 35.06 -20.84 -23.74
N PHE A 176 33.77 -21.22 -23.73
CA PHE A 176 33.28 -22.36 -24.51
C PHE A 176 33.44 -22.17 -26.03
N LEU A 177 33.38 -20.93 -26.50
CA LEU A 177 33.64 -20.58 -27.89
C LEU A 177 35.14 -20.52 -28.23
N GLY A 178 36.02 -20.74 -27.25
CA GLY A 178 37.47 -20.84 -27.44
C GLY A 178 38.23 -19.52 -27.39
N LEU A 179 37.66 -18.49 -26.75
CA LEU A 179 38.42 -17.30 -26.35
C LEU A 179 39.31 -17.61 -25.15
N SER A 180 40.42 -16.88 -25.02
CA SER A 180 41.19 -16.88 -23.78
C SER A 180 40.41 -16.19 -22.65
N ARG A 181 40.83 -16.38 -21.40
CA ARG A 181 40.20 -15.74 -20.22
C ARG A 181 40.17 -14.21 -20.33
N GLU A 182 41.29 -13.62 -20.71
CA GLU A 182 41.42 -12.17 -20.89
C GLU A 182 40.51 -11.66 -22.02
N GLU A 183 40.51 -12.35 -23.16
CA GLU A 183 39.69 -11.98 -24.32
C GLU A 183 38.18 -12.14 -24.04
N ALA A 184 37.78 -13.20 -23.34
CA ALA A 184 36.41 -13.42 -22.91
C ALA A 184 35.94 -12.32 -21.94
N ALA A 185 36.78 -11.95 -20.97
CA ALA A 185 36.49 -10.85 -20.04
C ALA A 185 36.38 -9.50 -20.77
N ARG A 186 37.34 -9.20 -21.65
CA ARG A 186 37.33 -7.96 -22.44
C ARG A 186 36.10 -7.85 -23.33
N PHE A 187 35.76 -8.91 -24.07
CA PHE A 187 34.56 -8.92 -24.91
C PHE A 187 33.29 -8.76 -24.06
N SER A 188 33.20 -9.46 -22.92
CA SER A 188 32.08 -9.32 -21.99
C SER A 188 31.91 -7.89 -21.47
N PHE A 189 32.99 -7.20 -21.11
CA PHE A 189 32.92 -5.83 -20.60
C PHE A 189 32.45 -4.86 -21.69
N LEU A 190 33.00 -4.95 -22.89
CA LEU A 190 32.55 -4.13 -24.03
C LEU A 190 31.09 -4.42 -24.40
N LEU A 191 30.67 -5.69 -24.35
CA LEU A 191 29.30 -6.11 -24.64
C LEU A 191 28.29 -5.59 -23.59
N SER A 192 28.72 -5.42 -22.34
CA SER A 192 27.86 -4.88 -21.30
C SER A 192 27.48 -3.42 -21.53
N CYS A 193 28.32 -2.63 -22.21
CA CYS A 193 28.11 -1.19 -22.37
C CYS A 193 26.80 -0.82 -23.08
N PRO A 194 26.48 -1.36 -24.28
CA PRO A 194 25.21 -1.04 -24.94
C PRO A 194 23.97 -1.43 -24.11
N ILE A 195 24.04 -2.54 -23.36
CA ILE A 195 22.92 -3.00 -22.53
C ILE A 195 22.73 -2.14 -21.29
N ILE A 196 23.82 -1.80 -20.58
CA ILE A 196 23.76 -0.93 -19.40
C ILE A 196 23.33 0.48 -19.82
N LEU A 197 23.84 0.98 -20.95
CA LEU A 197 23.44 2.27 -21.50
C LEU A 197 21.94 2.28 -21.86
N GLY A 198 21.44 1.23 -22.50
CA GLY A 198 20.02 1.12 -22.85
C GLY A 198 19.11 1.12 -21.63
N ALA A 199 19.43 0.29 -20.62
CA ALA A 199 18.69 0.24 -19.37
C ALA A 199 18.77 1.56 -18.59
N GLY A 200 19.97 2.15 -18.49
CA GLY A 200 20.19 3.42 -17.80
C GLY A 200 19.51 4.61 -18.47
N LEU A 201 19.46 4.65 -19.81
CA LEU A 201 18.74 5.69 -20.55
C LEU A 201 17.22 5.57 -20.33
N PHE A 202 16.69 4.35 -20.40
CA PHE A 202 15.26 4.10 -20.20
C PHE A 202 14.79 4.55 -18.80
N GLU A 203 15.51 4.14 -17.75
CA GLU A 203 15.17 4.55 -16.38
C GLU A 203 15.51 6.02 -16.10
N GLY A 204 16.59 6.55 -16.69
CA GLY A 204 16.95 7.97 -16.57
C GLY A 204 15.89 8.91 -17.16
N ILE A 205 15.29 8.56 -18.30
CA ILE A 205 14.17 9.33 -18.88
C ILE A 205 12.95 9.33 -17.96
N LYS A 206 12.60 8.17 -17.36
CA LYS A 206 11.51 8.10 -16.37
C LYS A 206 11.77 8.99 -15.15
N PHE A 207 13.01 9.00 -14.66
CA PHE A 207 13.42 9.84 -13.54
C PHE A 207 13.25 11.34 -13.87
N LEU A 208 13.70 11.78 -15.04
CA LEU A 208 13.56 13.18 -15.49
C LEU A 208 12.09 13.61 -15.69
N GLY A 209 11.19 12.66 -16.01
CA GLY A 209 9.75 12.93 -16.12
C GLY A 209 9.02 13.06 -14.78
N THR A 210 9.69 12.82 -13.65
CA THR A 210 9.09 12.86 -12.31
C THR A 210 9.19 14.27 -11.72
N GLN A 211 8.05 14.90 -11.40
CA GLN A 211 8.02 16.24 -10.78
C GLN A 211 8.70 16.23 -9.41
N GLY A 212 9.66 17.14 -9.20
CA GLY A 212 10.44 17.24 -7.96
C GLY A 212 11.67 16.31 -7.88
N ALA A 213 12.02 15.62 -8.97
CA ALA A 213 13.22 14.78 -9.03
C ALA A 213 14.51 15.62 -8.86
N SER A 214 15.32 15.28 -7.87
CA SER A 214 16.64 15.87 -7.63
C SER A 214 17.69 14.78 -7.40
N LEU A 215 18.93 15.04 -7.81
CA LEU A 215 20.05 14.17 -7.53
C LEU A 215 20.45 14.35 -6.06
N SER A 216 20.15 13.36 -5.23
CA SER A 216 20.53 13.40 -3.82
C SER A 216 22.05 13.19 -3.67
N GLN A 217 22.59 13.61 -2.53
CA GLN A 217 24.02 13.44 -2.22
C GLN A 217 24.43 11.96 -2.24
N GLU A 218 23.55 11.08 -1.78
CA GLU A 218 23.74 9.64 -1.72
C GLU A 218 23.89 9.05 -3.12
N ILE A 219 23.03 9.45 -4.07
CA ILE A 219 23.11 9.02 -5.47
C ILE A 219 24.47 9.37 -6.06
N ILE A 220 24.95 10.61 -5.83
CA ILE A 220 26.23 11.08 -6.35
C ILE A 220 27.39 10.29 -5.72
N LEU A 221 27.36 10.08 -4.40
CA LEU A 221 28.39 9.32 -3.70
C LEU A 221 28.44 7.86 -4.13
N GLY A 222 27.29 7.21 -4.25
CA GLY A 222 27.18 5.83 -4.75
C GLY A 222 27.67 5.70 -6.18
N PHE A 223 27.27 6.61 -7.07
CA PHE A 223 27.74 6.66 -8.46
C PHE A 223 29.28 6.77 -8.52
N LEU A 224 29.89 7.70 -7.79
CA LEU A 224 31.34 7.91 -7.77
C LEU A 224 32.08 6.71 -7.18
N ALA A 225 31.57 6.13 -6.10
CA ALA A 225 32.14 4.94 -5.47
C ALA A 225 32.09 3.73 -6.43
N SER A 226 30.98 3.55 -7.13
CA SER A 226 30.80 2.51 -8.15
C SER A 226 31.74 2.68 -9.33
N PHE A 227 31.90 3.91 -9.83
CA PHE A 227 32.86 4.25 -10.88
C PHE A 227 34.31 3.93 -10.49
N ILE A 228 34.77 4.40 -9.33
CA ILE A 228 36.15 4.18 -8.86
C ILE A 228 36.41 2.69 -8.61
N SER A 229 35.49 2.02 -7.90
CA SER A 229 35.59 0.57 -7.65
C SER A 229 35.63 -0.21 -8.96
N GLY A 230 34.77 0.12 -9.91
CA GLY A 230 34.74 -0.49 -11.24
C GLY A 230 36.07 -0.38 -11.98
N LEU A 231 36.71 0.80 -11.99
CA LEU A 231 38.02 1.00 -12.63
C LEU A 231 39.10 0.10 -12.02
N LEU A 232 39.14 0.03 -10.68
CA LEU A 232 40.09 -0.81 -9.96
C LEU A 232 39.86 -2.29 -10.25
N VAL A 233 38.60 -2.73 -10.25
CA VAL A 233 38.23 -4.13 -10.45
C VAL A 233 38.43 -4.60 -11.90
N ILE A 234 38.12 -3.78 -12.91
CA ILE A 234 38.43 -4.10 -14.31
C ILE A 234 39.94 -4.30 -14.47
N SER A 235 40.73 -3.37 -13.94
CA SER A 235 42.20 -3.46 -13.99
C SER A 235 42.71 -4.71 -13.27
N PHE A 236 42.21 -4.97 -12.07
CA PHE A 236 42.54 -6.16 -11.30
C PHE A 236 42.19 -7.45 -12.05
N LEU A 237 40.95 -7.60 -12.51
CA LEU A 237 40.48 -8.85 -13.09
C LEU A 237 41.22 -9.18 -14.39
N LEU A 238 41.43 -8.20 -15.29
CA LEU A 238 42.17 -8.44 -16.53
C LEU A 238 43.61 -8.85 -16.25
N ASN A 239 44.27 -8.22 -15.28
CA ASN A 239 45.65 -8.60 -14.92
C ASN A 239 45.71 -9.94 -14.18
N PHE A 240 44.70 -10.27 -13.38
CA PHE A 240 44.57 -11.55 -12.70
C PHE A 240 44.38 -12.70 -13.71
N LEU A 241 43.47 -12.55 -14.67
CA LEU A 241 43.15 -13.57 -15.67
C LEU A 241 44.26 -13.85 -16.69
N LYS A 242 45.30 -13.00 -16.75
CA LYS A 242 46.54 -13.29 -17.48
C LYS A 242 47.34 -14.44 -16.86
N ARG A 243 47.22 -14.64 -15.54
CA ARG A 243 48.07 -15.57 -14.76
C ARG A 243 47.29 -16.63 -14.00
N HIS A 244 45.99 -16.44 -13.83
CA HIS A 244 45.15 -17.28 -12.97
C HIS A 244 43.87 -17.75 -13.68
N THR A 245 43.25 -18.77 -13.08
CA THR A 245 41.99 -19.38 -13.51
C THR A 245 40.80 -18.73 -12.81
N PHE A 246 39.58 -19.05 -13.23
CA PHE A 246 38.35 -18.57 -12.59
C PHE A 246 38.03 -19.30 -11.27
N LEU A 247 38.84 -20.29 -10.87
CA LEU A 247 38.60 -21.15 -9.71
C LEU A 247 38.33 -20.37 -8.41
N PRO A 248 39.05 -19.28 -8.06
CA PRO A 248 38.75 -18.53 -6.85
C PRO A 248 37.34 -17.93 -6.82
N PHE A 249 36.83 -17.49 -7.97
CA PHE A 249 35.47 -16.96 -8.08
C PHE A 249 34.42 -18.08 -7.99
N VAL A 250 34.72 -19.25 -8.54
CA VAL A 250 33.88 -20.45 -8.38
C VAL A 250 33.75 -20.81 -6.90
N ILE A 251 34.88 -20.91 -6.18
CA ILE A 251 34.90 -21.21 -4.74
C ILE A 251 34.11 -20.16 -3.96
N TYR A 252 34.35 -18.87 -4.26
CA TYR A 252 33.63 -17.77 -3.63
C TYR A 252 32.11 -17.90 -3.78
N ARG A 253 31.62 -18.21 -4.98
CA ARG A 253 30.18 -18.40 -5.21
C ARG A 253 29.59 -19.56 -4.42
N ILE A 254 30.31 -20.67 -4.31
CA ILE A 254 29.87 -21.84 -3.52
C ILE A 254 29.85 -21.51 -2.02
N LEU A 255 30.87 -20.80 -1.53
CA LEU A 255 30.91 -20.35 -0.13
C LEU A 255 29.78 -19.37 0.18
N LEU A 256 29.53 -18.39 -0.71
CA LEU A 256 28.44 -17.45 -0.56
C LEU A 256 27.08 -18.16 -0.57
N ALA A 257 26.86 -19.09 -1.51
CA ALA A 257 25.64 -19.89 -1.53
C ALA A 257 25.47 -20.69 -0.24
N SER A 258 26.54 -21.29 0.28
CA SER A 258 26.52 -22.04 1.54
C SER A 258 26.19 -21.15 2.75
N LEU A 259 26.73 -19.93 2.78
CA LEU A 259 26.42 -18.93 3.79
C LEU A 259 24.94 -18.53 3.74
N VAL A 260 24.40 -18.28 2.54
CA VAL A 260 22.99 -17.94 2.35
C VAL A 260 22.08 -19.10 2.76
N ILE A 261 22.44 -20.36 2.44
CA ILE A 261 21.72 -21.56 2.90
C ILE A 261 21.73 -21.66 4.43
N PHE A 262 22.87 -21.40 5.08
CA PHE A 262 22.98 -21.41 6.52
C PHE A 262 22.02 -20.39 7.16
N PHE A 263 21.93 -19.18 6.62
CA PHE A 263 20.95 -18.17 7.07
C PHE A 263 19.50 -18.58 6.76
N LEU A 264 19.25 -19.24 5.62
CA LEU A 264 17.91 -19.73 5.24
C LEU A 264 17.40 -20.86 6.14
N LEU A 265 18.29 -21.68 6.69
CA LEU A 265 17.95 -22.84 7.53
C LEU A 265 18.07 -22.56 9.04
N GLY A 266 18.63 -21.41 9.43
CA GLY A 266 18.88 -21.07 10.83
C GLY A 266 17.61 -20.64 11.61
N PRO A 267 17.63 -20.73 12.96
CA PRO A 267 16.47 -20.42 13.82
C PRO A 267 15.98 -18.95 13.77
N GLY A 268 16.72 -18.03 13.14
CA GLY A 268 16.31 -16.64 12.86
C GLY A 268 15.70 -16.41 11.47
N ALA A 269 15.51 -17.45 10.66
CA ALA A 269 15.04 -17.34 9.27
C ALA A 269 13.64 -16.69 9.12
N LYS A 270 12.84 -16.62 10.18
CA LYS A 270 11.54 -15.92 10.13
C LYS A 270 11.67 -14.39 10.19
N ASP A 271 12.67 -13.88 10.89
CA ASP A 271 12.85 -12.43 11.08
C ASP A 271 13.68 -11.83 9.94
N SER A 272 14.63 -12.60 9.38
CA SER A 272 15.50 -12.19 8.27
C SER A 272 14.79 -12.03 6.92
N PHE A 273 13.66 -12.72 6.72
CA PHE A 273 12.96 -12.72 5.42
C PHE A 273 11.73 -11.82 5.36
N GLY A 274 11.40 -11.12 6.44
CA GLY A 274 10.51 -9.96 6.41
C GLY A 274 10.97 -8.85 5.45
N TYR A 275 12.24 -8.87 5.01
CA TYR A 275 12.83 -7.97 4.01
C TYR A 275 12.38 -8.29 2.57
N PHE A 276 12.51 -9.55 2.16
CA PHE A 276 12.06 -10.02 0.83
C PHE A 276 10.54 -10.15 0.77
N GLU A 277 9.92 -10.62 1.84
CA GLU A 277 8.48 -10.49 2.02
C GLU A 277 8.08 -9.03 2.13
N GLY A 278 8.91 -8.12 2.60
CA GLY A 278 8.67 -6.68 2.69
C GLY A 278 8.58 -6.00 1.33
N ALA A 279 9.49 -6.30 0.41
CA ALA A 279 9.39 -5.84 -0.98
C ALA A 279 8.25 -6.54 -1.76
N LYS A 280 8.01 -7.83 -1.50
CA LYS A 280 6.86 -8.59 -2.06
C LYS A 280 5.53 -8.13 -1.43
N SER A 281 5.54 -7.70 -0.18
CA SER A 281 4.44 -7.15 0.62
C SER A 281 4.15 -5.73 0.19
N GLN A 282 5.15 -4.89 -0.04
CA GLN A 282 4.96 -3.56 -0.61
C GLN A 282 4.45 -3.66 -2.05
N ASN A 283 4.93 -4.61 -2.87
CA ASN A 283 4.36 -4.83 -4.22
C ASN A 283 2.97 -5.50 -4.19
N ARG A 284 2.67 -6.35 -3.20
CA ARG A 284 1.32 -6.91 -3.00
C ARG A 284 0.37 -5.87 -2.46
N LEU A 285 0.81 -5.04 -1.53
CA LEU A 285 0.07 -3.95 -0.93
C LEU A 285 -0.17 -2.86 -1.97
N SER A 286 0.82 -2.50 -2.79
CA SER A 286 0.62 -1.57 -3.90
C SER A 286 -0.40 -2.12 -4.90
N LYS A 287 -0.27 -3.38 -5.33
CA LYS A 287 -1.28 -4.03 -6.18
C LYS A 287 -2.66 -4.08 -5.54
N LEU A 288 -2.74 -4.42 -4.25
CA LEU A 288 -3.98 -4.47 -3.49
C LEU A 288 -4.61 -3.08 -3.40
N ILE A 289 -3.84 -2.04 -3.08
CA ILE A 289 -4.28 -0.64 -3.06
C ILE A 289 -4.74 -0.22 -4.46
N THR A 290 -4.03 -0.59 -5.53
CA THR A 290 -4.44 -0.28 -6.90
C THR A 290 -5.76 -0.97 -7.27
N ILE A 291 -5.98 -2.21 -6.84
CA ILE A 291 -7.22 -2.95 -7.10
C ILE A 291 -8.38 -2.34 -6.30
N LEU A 292 -8.20 -2.18 -4.99
CA LEU A 292 -9.20 -1.62 -4.08
C LEU A 292 -9.47 -0.14 -4.38
N GLY A 293 -8.45 0.57 -4.85
CA GLY A 293 -8.52 1.96 -5.28
C GLY A 293 -9.52 2.21 -6.40
N LYS A 294 -9.88 1.18 -7.18
CA LYS A 294 -10.93 1.27 -8.20
C LYS A 294 -12.34 1.38 -7.61
N GLY A 295 -12.51 0.97 -6.35
CA GLY A 295 -13.78 1.03 -5.62
C GLY A 295 -13.96 2.28 -4.77
N VAL A 296 -13.02 3.22 -4.83
CA VAL A 296 -13.14 4.52 -4.15
C VAL A 296 -13.21 5.65 -5.17
N VAL A 297 -13.94 6.71 -4.81
CA VAL A 297 -14.20 7.86 -5.68
C VAL A 297 -13.96 9.16 -4.96
N ASN A 298 -13.71 10.20 -5.74
CA ASN A 298 -13.77 11.57 -5.27
C ASN A 298 -15.20 12.09 -5.43
N ILE A 299 -15.67 12.88 -4.48
CA ILE A 299 -16.93 13.58 -4.54
C ILE A 299 -16.62 15.05 -4.34
N THR A 300 -16.98 15.85 -5.35
CA THR A 300 -16.91 17.31 -5.30
C THR A 300 -18.32 17.84 -5.16
N SER A 301 -18.53 18.69 -4.16
CA SER A 301 -19.77 19.41 -3.92
C SER A 301 -19.51 20.90 -4.06
N LYS A 302 -20.12 21.56 -5.04
CA LYS A 302 -19.90 23.00 -5.27
C LYS A 302 -21.00 23.82 -4.62
N PRO A 303 -20.70 24.88 -3.86
CA PRO A 303 -21.72 25.73 -3.29
C PRO A 303 -22.45 26.48 -4.43
N LEU A 304 -23.78 26.40 -4.46
CA LEU A 304 -24.62 27.22 -5.36
C LEU A 304 -24.96 28.59 -4.75
N LYS A 305 -24.24 29.04 -3.71
CA LYS A 305 -24.46 30.37 -3.13
C LYS A 305 -23.79 31.42 -4.02
N GLU A 306 -24.58 32.39 -4.44
CA GLU A 306 -24.13 33.54 -5.19
C GLU A 306 -23.79 34.69 -4.22
N ASP A 307 -22.64 35.33 -4.40
CA ASP A 307 -22.36 36.62 -3.76
C ASP A 307 -23.17 37.74 -4.44
N TYR A 308 -23.12 38.98 -3.93
CA TYR A 308 -23.83 40.14 -4.48
C TYR A 308 -23.60 40.39 -5.98
N ALA A 309 -22.54 39.81 -6.56
CA ALA A 309 -22.19 39.86 -7.97
C ALA A 309 -22.68 38.65 -8.80
N LEU A 310 -23.56 37.79 -8.28
CA LEU A 310 -24.04 36.57 -8.93
C LEU A 310 -22.93 35.54 -9.26
N LEU A 311 -21.81 35.62 -8.55
CA LEU A 311 -20.70 34.66 -8.67
C LEU A 311 -20.79 33.60 -7.58
N PRO A 312 -20.52 32.32 -7.86
CA PRO A 312 -20.46 31.28 -6.84
C PRO A 312 -19.43 31.64 -5.77
N TYR A 313 -19.82 31.64 -4.49
CA TYR A 313 -18.96 31.95 -3.35
C TYR A 313 -19.09 30.91 -2.22
N GLY A 314 -17.95 30.40 -1.76
CA GLY A 314 -17.82 29.39 -0.71
C GLY A 314 -16.78 28.32 -1.05
N ASP A 315 -16.28 27.63 -0.03
CA ASP A 315 -15.33 26.52 -0.22
C ASP A 315 -16.02 25.31 -0.87
N GLU A 316 -15.38 24.71 -1.87
CA GLU A 316 -15.82 23.43 -2.42
C GLU A 316 -15.69 22.31 -1.37
N GLY A 317 -16.73 21.49 -1.27
CA GLY A 317 -16.73 20.26 -0.50
C GLY A 317 -15.94 19.19 -1.23
N LEU A 318 -14.79 18.79 -0.68
CA LEU A 318 -13.97 17.68 -1.18
C LEU A 318 -14.09 16.49 -0.23
N ILE A 319 -14.52 15.36 -0.77
CA ILE A 319 -14.88 14.16 0.01
C ILE A 319 -14.46 12.92 -0.78
N SER A 320 -14.22 11.81 -0.07
CA SER A 320 -14.08 10.49 -0.68
C SER A 320 -15.40 9.72 -0.56
N GLY A 321 -15.61 8.72 -1.40
CA GLY A 321 -16.73 7.78 -1.28
C GLY A 321 -16.32 6.38 -1.68
N ILE A 322 -17.15 5.40 -1.32
CA ILE A 322 -16.97 4.01 -1.72
C ILE A 322 -18.10 3.56 -2.63
N ILE A 323 -17.76 2.84 -3.70
CA ILE A 323 -18.73 2.19 -4.58
C ILE A 323 -19.15 0.88 -3.91
N ILE A 324 -20.46 0.68 -3.74
CA ILE A 324 -21.01 -0.50 -3.04
C ILE A 324 -21.68 -1.52 -3.96
N ASP A 325 -22.01 -1.13 -5.20
CA ASP A 325 -22.60 -2.02 -6.21
C ASP A 325 -22.32 -1.53 -7.64
N THR A 326 -22.73 -2.34 -8.62
CA THR A 326 -22.60 -2.04 -10.06
C THR A 326 -23.76 -1.23 -10.63
N ASP A 327 -24.72 -0.84 -9.80
CA ASP A 327 -25.81 0.06 -10.20
C ASP A 327 -25.40 1.54 -10.02
N GLY A 328 -24.19 1.78 -9.49
CA GLY A 328 -23.60 3.11 -9.34
C GLY A 328 -23.87 3.77 -7.99
N HIS A 329 -24.26 3.00 -6.96
CA HIS A 329 -24.44 3.56 -5.63
C HIS A 329 -23.10 3.78 -4.92
N VAL A 330 -22.95 4.98 -4.38
CA VAL A 330 -21.78 5.42 -3.62
C VAL A 330 -22.19 5.82 -2.22
N VAL A 331 -21.48 5.30 -1.21
CA VAL A 331 -21.66 5.72 0.18
C VAL A 331 -20.51 6.64 0.58
N THR A 332 -20.84 7.73 1.29
CA THR A 332 -19.87 8.73 1.74
C THR A 332 -20.25 9.30 3.11
N ASP A 333 -19.40 10.17 3.64
CA ASP A 333 -19.69 11.01 4.79
C ASP A 333 -20.34 12.33 4.34
N GLY A 334 -21.60 12.54 4.76
CA GLY A 334 -22.39 13.71 4.41
C GLY A 334 -21.90 15.01 5.04
N VAL A 335 -20.98 14.98 6.01
CA VAL A 335 -20.40 16.20 6.60
C VAL A 335 -19.70 17.08 5.58
N GLY A 336 -19.08 16.50 4.56
CA GLY A 336 -18.37 17.26 3.52
C GLY A 336 -19.27 17.78 2.39
N ILE A 337 -20.55 17.42 2.36
CA ILE A 337 -21.47 17.81 1.28
C ILE A 337 -22.01 19.21 1.56
N VAL A 338 -21.53 20.21 0.81
CA VAL A 338 -21.93 21.62 0.97
C VAL A 338 -23.24 21.93 0.25
N ASP A 339 -23.49 21.30 -0.91
CA ASP A 339 -24.72 21.40 -1.69
C ASP A 339 -25.10 20.03 -2.28
N LYS A 340 -26.34 19.61 -2.05
CA LYS A 340 -26.88 18.30 -2.48
C LYS A 340 -27.32 18.29 -3.94
N ARG A 341 -27.41 19.45 -4.60
CA ARG A 341 -27.85 19.60 -5.99
C ARG A 341 -26.69 19.69 -6.98
N SER A 342 -25.50 20.02 -6.49
CA SER A 342 -24.29 20.21 -7.29
C SER A 342 -23.23 19.22 -6.83
N LEU A 343 -23.36 17.98 -7.32
CA LEU A 343 -22.48 16.87 -6.98
C LEU A 343 -21.86 16.28 -8.23
N GLU A 344 -20.54 16.10 -8.19
CA GLU A 344 -19.76 15.43 -9.22
C GLU A 344 -18.95 14.31 -8.57
N ILE A 345 -18.95 13.13 -9.20
CA ILE A 345 -18.13 11.99 -8.81
C ILE A 345 -17.00 11.83 -9.82
N THR A 346 -15.76 11.81 -9.33
CA THR A 346 -14.58 11.44 -10.14
C THR A 346 -14.14 10.03 -9.79
N LEU A 347 -14.13 9.15 -10.80
CA LEU A 347 -13.69 7.76 -10.70
C LEU A 347 -12.16 7.66 -10.65
N TRP A 348 -11.65 6.48 -10.30
CA TRP A 348 -10.22 6.16 -10.21
C TRP A 348 -9.43 6.41 -11.50
N ASN A 349 -10.09 6.41 -12.66
CA ASN A 349 -9.50 6.66 -13.98
C ASN A 349 -9.60 8.14 -14.42
N GLY A 350 -10.06 9.03 -13.54
CA GLY A 350 -10.23 10.46 -13.81
C GLY A 350 -11.54 10.85 -14.53
N GLN A 351 -12.38 9.89 -14.91
CA GLN A 351 -13.68 10.19 -15.50
C GLN A 351 -14.61 10.84 -14.46
N ARG A 352 -15.31 11.89 -14.89
CA ARG A 352 -16.21 12.69 -14.05
C ARG A 352 -17.64 12.50 -14.50
N TRP A 353 -18.53 12.32 -13.53
CA TRP A 353 -19.95 12.10 -13.78
C TRP A 353 -20.78 12.91 -12.77
N PRO A 354 -21.90 13.50 -13.19
CA PRO A 354 -22.89 14.03 -12.26
C PRO A 354 -23.35 12.94 -11.29
N ALA A 355 -23.74 13.36 -10.09
CA ALA A 355 -24.26 12.45 -9.08
C ALA A 355 -25.57 12.97 -8.48
N ARG A 356 -26.51 12.05 -8.29
CA ARG A 356 -27.78 12.35 -7.62
C ARG A 356 -27.68 12.01 -6.15
N PHE A 357 -27.98 12.97 -5.28
CA PHE A 357 -28.16 12.72 -3.86
C PHE A 357 -29.43 11.91 -3.62
N LEU A 358 -29.32 10.72 -3.01
CA LEU A 358 -30.49 9.89 -2.70
C LEU A 358 -31.07 10.28 -1.34
N ALA A 359 -30.30 10.08 -0.29
CA ALA A 359 -30.62 10.50 1.07
C ALA A 359 -29.37 10.47 1.95
N GLU A 360 -29.52 10.98 3.16
CA GLU A 360 -28.51 10.92 4.20
C GLU A 360 -29.17 10.50 5.50
N ASP A 361 -28.45 9.68 6.27
CA ASP A 361 -28.83 9.32 7.61
C ASP A 361 -28.56 10.49 8.57
N PRO A 362 -29.59 11.09 9.20
CA PRO A 362 -29.40 12.20 10.14
C PRO A 362 -28.66 11.81 11.43
N VAL A 363 -28.52 10.52 11.74
CA VAL A 363 -27.80 10.05 12.94
C VAL A 363 -26.31 9.90 12.69
N SER A 364 -25.93 9.09 11.71
CA SER A 364 -24.52 8.80 11.40
C SER A 364 -23.92 9.76 10.40
N ARG A 365 -24.74 10.60 9.76
CA ARG A 365 -24.37 11.50 8.65
C ARG A 365 -23.91 10.78 7.40
N LEU A 366 -24.04 9.44 7.30
CA LEU A 366 -23.75 8.72 6.07
C LEU A 366 -24.72 9.13 4.96
N ALA A 367 -24.19 9.46 3.79
CA ALA A 367 -24.98 9.79 2.61
C ALA A 367 -24.83 8.71 1.53
N VAL A 368 -25.89 8.49 0.76
CA VAL A 368 -25.85 7.65 -0.44
C VAL A 368 -26.12 8.51 -1.67
N LEU A 369 -25.26 8.36 -2.65
CA LEU A 369 -25.32 9.03 -3.94
C LEU A 369 -25.49 7.97 -5.05
N ALA A 370 -26.03 8.37 -6.19
CA ALA A 370 -26.07 7.56 -7.40
C ALA A 370 -25.30 8.25 -8.52
N ILE A 371 -24.38 7.53 -9.16
CA ILE A 371 -23.62 8.01 -10.32
C ILE A 371 -24.55 8.07 -11.54
N GLU A 372 -24.63 9.23 -12.21
CA GLU A 372 -25.39 9.39 -13.45
C GLU A 372 -24.47 9.15 -14.65
N ALA A 373 -24.31 7.89 -15.04
CA ALA A 373 -23.47 7.47 -16.16
C ALA A 373 -24.18 6.40 -17.04
N PRO A 374 -23.73 6.21 -18.31
CA PRO A 374 -24.22 5.14 -19.17
C PRO A 374 -24.05 3.75 -18.54
N LYS A 375 -24.91 2.79 -18.91
CA LYS A 375 -24.89 1.42 -18.36
C LYS A 375 -23.55 0.72 -18.58
N GLU A 376 -22.85 1.02 -19.67
CA GLU A 376 -21.52 0.49 -19.99
C GLU A 376 -20.46 0.93 -18.96
N VAL A 377 -20.60 2.15 -18.41
CA VAL A 377 -19.72 2.66 -17.36
C VAL A 377 -20.08 2.01 -16.02
N LEU A 378 -21.37 1.97 -15.68
CA LEU A 378 -21.87 1.42 -14.42
C LEU A 378 -21.53 -0.07 -14.26
N SER A 379 -21.77 -0.86 -15.31
CA SER A 379 -21.45 -2.31 -15.32
C SER A 379 -19.96 -2.63 -15.17
N ASN A 380 -19.08 -1.66 -15.47
CA ASN A 380 -17.63 -1.80 -15.33
C ASN A 380 -17.09 -1.30 -13.98
N LEU A 381 -17.94 -0.73 -13.11
CA LEU A 381 -17.55 -0.33 -11.77
C LEU A 381 -17.03 -1.52 -10.97
N LYS A 382 -16.15 -1.23 -10.00
CA LYS A 382 -15.54 -2.22 -9.12
C LYS A 382 -15.93 -1.91 -7.68
N PRO A 383 -17.05 -2.45 -7.17
CA PRO A 383 -17.44 -2.26 -5.79
C PRO A 383 -16.33 -2.69 -4.83
N LEU A 384 -16.21 -1.96 -3.72
CA LEU A 384 -15.23 -2.30 -2.69
C LEU A 384 -15.66 -3.61 -1.99
N PRO A 385 -14.75 -4.57 -1.76
CA PRO A 385 -15.06 -5.75 -0.95
C PRO A 385 -15.27 -5.35 0.52
N LEU A 386 -16.45 -5.65 1.05
CA LEU A 386 -16.90 -5.29 2.40
C LEU A 386 -17.19 -6.55 3.24
N SER A 387 -16.81 -6.55 4.52
CA SER A 387 -16.97 -7.71 5.42
C SER A 387 -17.66 -7.35 6.72
N VAL A 388 -18.90 -7.83 6.93
CA VAL A 388 -19.62 -7.68 8.19
C VAL A 388 -19.12 -8.60 9.31
N ASP A 389 -18.40 -9.67 8.95
CA ASP A 389 -17.87 -10.68 9.88
C ASP A 389 -16.43 -10.40 10.32
N SER A 390 -15.82 -9.34 9.80
CA SER A 390 -14.45 -8.95 10.15
C SER A 390 -14.34 -8.59 11.63
N LYS A 391 -13.49 -9.33 12.35
CA LYS A 391 -13.10 -8.99 13.72
C LYS A 391 -12.13 -7.81 13.68
N VAL A 392 -12.41 -6.78 14.47
CA VAL A 392 -11.55 -5.59 14.61
C VAL A 392 -10.78 -5.71 15.92
N ASN A 393 -9.47 -5.92 15.84
CA ASN A 393 -8.61 -6.12 17.01
C ASN A 393 -7.72 -4.89 17.27
N ILE A 394 -7.46 -4.57 18.54
CA ILE A 394 -6.54 -3.49 18.91
C ILE A 394 -5.13 -3.80 18.38
N GLY A 395 -4.44 -2.79 17.85
CA GLY A 395 -3.08 -2.88 17.31
C GLY A 395 -3.00 -3.47 15.89
N GLU A 396 -4.13 -3.94 15.35
CA GLU A 396 -4.18 -4.43 13.98
C GLU A 396 -3.94 -3.29 12.99
N ALA A 397 -3.12 -3.55 11.97
CA ALA A 397 -2.88 -2.59 10.89
C ALA A 397 -4.13 -2.45 10.01
N ALA A 398 -4.51 -1.20 9.76
CA ALA A 398 -5.58 -0.82 8.86
C ALA A 398 -5.09 0.22 7.84
N PHE A 399 -5.83 0.34 6.75
CA PHE A 399 -5.51 1.20 5.63
C PHE A 399 -6.71 2.08 5.30
N ILE A 400 -6.46 3.37 5.16
CA ILE A 400 -7.44 4.35 4.71
C ILE A 400 -7.20 4.54 3.21
N ILE A 401 -8.20 4.19 2.41
CA ILE A 401 -8.16 4.31 0.96
C ILE A 401 -9.27 5.25 0.51
N GLY A 402 -8.91 6.32 -0.17
CA GLY A 402 -9.84 7.34 -0.67
C GLY A 402 -9.35 7.97 -1.97
N ASN A 403 -10.04 9.02 -2.41
CA ASN A 403 -9.65 9.81 -3.58
C ASN A 403 -10.04 11.28 -3.30
N PRO A 404 -9.30 11.99 -2.45
CA PRO A 404 -9.68 13.32 -1.97
C PRO A 404 -9.64 14.41 -3.04
N LEU A 405 -8.85 14.25 -4.13
CA LEU A 405 -8.63 15.27 -5.15
C LEU A 405 -9.08 14.87 -6.56
N GLY A 406 -9.63 13.67 -6.74
CA GLY A 406 -9.97 13.14 -8.07
C GLY A 406 -8.75 12.79 -8.94
N LEU A 407 -7.53 12.91 -8.40
CA LEU A 407 -6.26 12.63 -9.10
C LEU A 407 -5.85 11.15 -9.02
N GLY A 408 -6.65 10.31 -8.36
CA GLY A 408 -6.39 8.89 -8.19
C GLY A 408 -6.45 8.44 -6.72
N THR A 409 -6.10 7.18 -6.49
CA THR A 409 -6.19 6.58 -5.15
C THR A 409 -5.16 7.19 -4.20
N SER A 410 -5.64 7.77 -3.10
CA SER A 410 -4.84 8.15 -1.94
C SER A 410 -4.87 7.04 -0.89
N PHE A 411 -3.74 6.83 -0.24
CA PHE A 411 -3.52 5.77 0.72
C PHE A 411 -2.88 6.32 2.00
N THR A 412 -3.34 5.86 3.15
CA THR A 412 -2.73 6.16 4.44
C THR A 412 -2.82 4.94 5.37
N LYS A 413 -1.72 4.58 6.03
CA LYS A 413 -1.70 3.51 7.04
C LYS A 413 -2.16 4.04 8.39
N ALA A 414 -2.93 3.25 9.14
CA ALA A 414 -3.33 3.49 10.52
C ALA A 414 -3.31 2.17 11.31
N ASN A 415 -3.43 2.24 12.63
CA ASN A 415 -3.65 1.07 13.48
C ASN A 415 -4.95 1.24 14.26
N ILE A 416 -5.63 0.14 14.51
CA ILE A 416 -6.82 0.13 15.37
C ILE A 416 -6.39 0.49 16.80
N PHE A 417 -6.91 1.61 17.30
CA PHE A 417 -6.47 2.21 18.56
C PHE A 417 -7.16 1.62 19.78
N SER A 418 -8.46 1.33 19.67
CA SER A 418 -9.25 0.80 20.78
C SER A 418 -10.32 -0.18 20.28
N GLN A 419 -10.90 -0.96 21.21
CA GLN A 419 -12.05 -1.79 20.88
C GLN A 419 -13.18 -0.91 20.33
N PRO A 420 -13.90 -1.37 19.29
CA PRO A 420 -15.05 -0.64 18.77
C PRO A 420 -16.03 -0.30 19.89
N ARG A 421 -16.52 0.94 19.87
CA ARG A 421 -17.35 1.47 20.95
C ARG A 421 -18.49 2.28 20.39
N SER A 422 -19.59 2.31 21.14
CA SER A 422 -20.65 3.26 20.87
C SER A 422 -20.20 4.69 21.14
N ILE A 423 -20.55 5.59 20.22
CA ILE A 423 -20.33 7.03 20.38
C ILE A 423 -21.68 7.72 20.41
N GLU A 424 -21.89 8.53 21.45
CA GLU A 424 -23.05 9.40 21.58
C GLU A 424 -22.79 10.73 20.88
N THR A 425 -23.67 11.07 19.94
CA THR A 425 -23.66 12.32 19.19
C THR A 425 -24.14 13.51 20.02
N LYS A 426 -23.95 14.75 19.55
CA LYS A 426 -24.42 15.97 20.25
C LYS A 426 -25.92 15.95 20.57
N ASP A 427 -26.71 15.38 19.66
CA ASP A 427 -28.16 15.34 19.75
C ASP A 427 -28.66 14.11 20.53
N GLY A 428 -27.75 13.38 21.19
CA GLY A 428 -28.06 12.21 22.02
C GLY A 428 -28.40 10.97 21.20
N TYR A 429 -27.93 10.87 19.95
CA TYR A 429 -28.00 9.65 19.15
C TYR A 429 -26.79 8.78 19.43
N ILE A 430 -26.88 7.49 19.09
CA ILE A 430 -25.77 6.55 19.27
C ILE A 430 -25.48 5.87 17.96
N VAL A 431 -24.23 5.99 17.53
CA VAL A 431 -23.66 5.12 16.50
C VAL A 431 -22.91 4.02 17.22
N ASP A 432 -23.39 2.78 17.07
CA ASP A 432 -22.77 1.63 17.73
C ASP A 432 -21.51 1.15 17.00
N ARG A 433 -20.59 0.55 17.76
CA ARG A 433 -19.36 -0.09 17.26
C ARG A 433 -18.53 0.78 16.33
N VAL A 434 -18.44 2.07 16.61
CA VAL A 434 -17.52 2.99 15.92
C VAL A 434 -16.09 2.51 16.14
N ILE A 435 -15.36 2.37 15.04
CA ILE A 435 -13.96 1.95 15.02
C ILE A 435 -13.11 3.18 15.27
N VAL A 436 -12.16 3.10 16.21
CA VAL A 436 -11.23 4.18 16.54
C VAL A 436 -9.83 3.77 16.11
N PHE A 437 -9.12 4.64 15.40
CA PHE A 437 -7.76 4.42 14.92
C PHE A 437 -6.82 5.58 15.28
N ASP A 438 -5.51 5.30 15.28
CA ASP A 438 -4.44 6.15 15.82
C ASP A 438 -3.95 7.24 14.86
N ARG A 439 -4.86 7.79 14.03
CA ARG A 439 -4.48 8.80 13.05
C ARG A 439 -5.57 9.84 12.80
N THR A 440 -5.18 11.11 12.79
CA THR A 440 -6.04 12.20 12.31
C THR A 440 -6.30 12.04 10.82
N VAL A 441 -7.53 12.31 10.39
CA VAL A 441 -7.97 12.19 9.00
C VAL A 441 -7.78 13.54 8.28
N PRO A 442 -6.94 13.61 7.24
CA PRO A 442 -6.82 14.81 6.40
C PRO A 442 -8.13 15.20 5.71
N LYS A 443 -8.27 16.50 5.38
CA LYS A 443 -9.39 17.01 4.57
C LYS A 443 -9.47 16.21 3.25
N GLY A 444 -10.69 15.83 2.86
CA GLY A 444 -10.94 15.03 1.65
C GLY A 444 -11.00 13.51 1.85
N LEU A 445 -10.50 12.98 2.96
CA LEU A 445 -10.57 11.54 3.27
C LEU A 445 -11.79 11.13 4.12
N ASN A 446 -12.64 12.08 4.51
CA ASN A 446 -13.97 11.73 5.00
C ASN A 446 -14.72 10.95 3.91
N GLY A 447 -15.47 9.93 4.30
CA GLY A 447 -16.12 8.99 3.37
C GLY A 447 -15.18 7.97 2.71
N ALA A 448 -13.87 7.99 3.02
CA ALA A 448 -12.92 6.98 2.56
C ALA A 448 -13.16 5.63 3.24
N ALA A 449 -12.68 4.56 2.60
CA ALA A 449 -12.75 3.21 3.14
C ALA A 449 -11.67 2.99 4.21
N LEU A 450 -12.04 2.38 5.33
CA LEU A 450 -11.12 1.76 6.28
C LEU A 450 -11.04 0.26 5.99
N ILE A 451 -9.86 -0.24 5.66
CA ILE A 451 -9.62 -1.58 5.11
C ILE A 451 -8.58 -2.32 5.94
N GLN A 452 -8.83 -3.59 6.24
CA GLN A 452 -7.86 -4.47 6.92
C GLN A 452 -6.75 -4.94 5.98
N ALA A 453 -5.67 -5.47 6.54
CA ALA A 453 -4.60 -6.09 5.74
C ALA A 453 -5.05 -7.28 4.88
N SER A 454 -6.18 -7.90 5.21
CA SER A 454 -6.84 -8.92 4.38
C SER A 454 -7.43 -8.38 3.07
N GLY A 455 -7.54 -7.07 2.91
CA GLY A 455 -8.19 -6.41 1.78
C GLY A 455 -9.69 -6.19 1.95
N MET A 456 -10.26 -6.56 3.11
CA MET A 456 -11.68 -6.34 3.39
C MET A 456 -11.93 -4.98 4.04
N GLY A 457 -12.90 -4.23 3.51
CA GLY A 457 -13.40 -3.00 4.11
C GLY A 457 -14.21 -3.28 5.38
N ILE A 458 -13.82 -2.62 6.48
CA ILE A 458 -14.41 -2.77 7.81
C ILE A 458 -15.20 -1.54 8.27
N GLY A 459 -15.03 -0.40 7.61
CA GLY A 459 -15.81 0.81 7.90
C GLY A 459 -15.58 1.95 6.91
N ILE A 460 -16.32 3.03 7.12
CA ILE A 460 -16.18 4.29 6.39
C ILE A 460 -15.68 5.37 7.36
N VAL A 461 -14.60 6.04 7.00
CA VAL A 461 -14.03 7.14 7.78
C VAL A 461 -15.02 8.29 7.85
N SER A 462 -15.29 8.82 9.05
CA SER A 462 -16.26 9.89 9.25
C SER A 462 -15.73 11.01 10.14
N GLY A 463 -15.89 12.24 9.66
CA GLY A 463 -15.59 13.47 10.38
C GLY A 463 -16.71 13.95 11.31
N ALA A 464 -17.89 13.31 11.26
CA ALA A 464 -19.06 13.72 12.05
C ALA A 464 -18.77 13.76 13.56
N PHE A 465 -17.99 12.79 14.04
CA PHE A 465 -17.65 12.67 15.46
C PHE A 465 -16.77 13.82 15.99
N PHE A 466 -16.04 14.54 15.12
CA PHE A 466 -15.25 15.72 15.49
C PHE A 466 -16.09 17.00 15.52
N HIS A 467 -16.96 17.20 14.52
CA HIS A 467 -17.90 18.33 14.50
C HIS A 467 -18.81 18.33 15.74
N GLU A 468 -19.10 17.14 16.26
CA GLU A 468 -19.90 16.95 17.44
C GLU A 468 -19.14 17.12 18.76
N ARG A 469 -17.81 17.13 18.78
CA ARG A 469 -17.02 17.42 19.99
C ARG A 469 -15.74 18.17 19.60
N PRO A 470 -15.81 19.51 19.46
CA PRO A 470 -14.67 20.34 19.07
C PRO A 470 -13.49 20.10 20.01
N GLY A 471 -12.31 19.82 19.45
CA GLY A 471 -11.07 19.62 20.21
C GLY A 471 -10.54 18.18 20.29
N MET A 472 -11.35 17.16 20.00
CA MET A 472 -10.86 15.75 19.93
C MET A 472 -9.93 15.50 18.75
N GLU A 473 -10.00 16.33 17.71
CA GLU A 473 -9.09 16.29 16.55
C GLU A 473 -7.62 16.56 16.89
N ARG A 474 -7.34 17.14 18.08
CA ARG A 474 -5.99 17.40 18.58
C ARG A 474 -5.31 16.19 19.22
N GLU A 475 -6.03 15.08 19.42
CA GLU A 475 -5.49 13.88 20.08
C GLU A 475 -4.87 12.87 19.11
N GLY A 476 -4.83 13.18 17.81
CA GLY A 476 -4.26 12.27 16.81
C GLY A 476 -5.15 11.08 16.45
N LEU A 477 -6.42 11.07 16.86
CA LEU A 477 -7.35 9.95 16.65
C LEU A 477 -8.23 10.16 15.42
N GLY A 478 -8.76 9.06 14.88
CA GLY A 478 -9.71 9.02 13.78
C GLY A 478 -10.84 8.01 14.05
N PHE A 479 -11.99 8.22 13.40
CA PHE A 479 -13.20 7.42 13.60
C PHE A 479 -13.73 6.87 12.28
N ALA A 480 -14.21 5.63 12.30
CA ALA A 480 -14.89 5.01 11.17
C ALA A 480 -16.18 4.31 11.60
N ILE A 481 -17.24 4.53 10.82
CA ILE A 481 -18.55 3.90 10.99
C ILE A 481 -18.44 2.45 10.48
N PRO A 482 -18.81 1.43 11.28
CA PRO A 482 -18.59 0.04 10.92
C PRO A 482 -19.43 -0.37 9.71
N VAL A 483 -18.90 -1.29 8.91
CA VAL A 483 -19.49 -1.66 7.62
C VAL A 483 -20.88 -2.30 7.74
N SER A 484 -21.17 -2.97 8.86
CA SER A 484 -22.51 -3.49 9.16
C SER A 484 -23.56 -2.37 9.27
N TYR A 485 -23.17 -1.24 9.86
CA TYR A 485 -24.01 -0.04 9.93
C TYR A 485 -24.14 0.59 8.55
N VAL A 486 -23.03 0.76 7.83
CA VAL A 486 -22.97 1.31 6.46
C VAL A 486 -23.93 0.58 5.53
N LEU A 487 -23.86 -0.75 5.45
CA LEU A 487 -24.68 -1.55 4.54
C LEU A 487 -26.17 -1.51 4.92
N ARG A 488 -26.49 -1.47 6.21
CA ARG A 488 -27.88 -1.33 6.69
C ARG A 488 -28.48 0.01 6.26
N ILE A 489 -27.73 1.10 6.46
CA ILE A 489 -28.15 2.45 6.06
C ILE A 489 -28.29 2.53 4.54
N ALA A 490 -27.27 2.10 3.80
CA ALA A 490 -27.28 2.13 2.34
C ALA A 490 -28.47 1.36 1.76
N ARG A 491 -28.71 0.12 2.24
CA ARG A 491 -29.86 -0.67 1.81
C ARG A 491 -31.19 0.01 2.10
N SER A 492 -31.35 0.63 3.27
CA SER A 492 -32.59 1.36 3.60
C SER A 492 -32.80 2.55 2.67
N ILE A 493 -31.76 3.33 2.40
CA ILE A 493 -31.84 4.50 1.52
C ILE A 493 -32.13 4.07 0.07
N ILE A 494 -31.43 3.05 -0.44
CA ILE A 494 -31.64 2.57 -1.82
C ILE A 494 -33.06 2.04 -2.01
N THR A 495 -33.60 1.32 -1.03
CA THR A 495 -34.91 0.66 -1.16
C THR A 495 -36.10 1.55 -0.77
N LYS A 496 -35.93 2.46 0.19
CA LYS A 496 -37.03 3.28 0.76
C LYS A 496 -36.86 4.78 0.56
N GLY A 497 -35.68 5.24 0.11
CA GLY A 497 -35.33 6.65 0.04
C GLY A 497 -35.04 7.32 1.39
N HIS A 498 -35.06 6.58 2.51
CA HIS A 498 -34.78 7.12 3.84
C HIS A 498 -34.38 6.01 4.83
N VAL A 499 -33.91 6.41 6.01
CA VAL A 499 -33.58 5.51 7.12
C VAL A 499 -34.65 5.60 8.20
N ASP A 500 -35.13 4.45 8.65
CA ASP A 500 -36.00 4.33 9.80
C ASP A 500 -35.18 4.11 11.06
N HIS A 501 -35.17 5.06 11.99
CA HIS A 501 -34.59 4.87 13.32
C HIS A 501 -35.66 4.59 14.35
N VAL A 502 -35.34 3.69 15.27
CA VAL A 502 -36.22 3.37 16.39
C VAL A 502 -36.22 4.51 17.39
N TRP A 503 -37.41 4.84 17.90
CA TRP A 503 -37.59 5.87 18.91
C TRP A 503 -38.35 5.34 20.11
N LEU A 504 -37.62 5.18 21.21
CA LEU A 504 -38.21 4.96 22.53
C LEU A 504 -38.86 6.26 23.06
N GLY A 505 -38.25 7.41 22.74
CA GLY A 505 -38.67 8.72 23.24
C GLY A 505 -38.33 8.96 24.70
N ALA A 506 -37.14 8.52 25.09
CA ALA A 506 -36.54 8.77 26.39
C ALA A 506 -35.03 9.02 26.23
N THR A 507 -34.49 9.97 26.99
CA THR A 507 -33.06 10.21 27.14
C THR A 507 -32.52 9.27 28.20
N CYS A 508 -31.51 8.49 27.86
CA CYS A 508 -31.01 7.42 28.69
C CYS A 508 -29.48 7.51 28.84
N LYS A 509 -28.91 6.90 29.89
CA LYS A 509 -27.46 6.79 30.07
C LYS A 509 -27.08 5.43 30.65
N THR A 510 -25.90 4.93 30.29
CA THR A 510 -25.36 3.69 30.89
C THR A 510 -25.09 3.89 32.38
N VAL A 511 -25.50 2.92 33.19
CA VAL A 511 -25.14 2.83 34.60
C VAL A 511 -23.78 2.15 34.72
N THR A 512 -22.74 2.93 35.01
CA THR A 512 -21.41 2.41 35.34
C THR A 512 -21.34 2.03 36.83
N PRO A 513 -20.42 1.13 37.24
CA PRO A 513 -20.24 0.79 38.65
C PRO A 513 -19.98 2.01 39.55
N GLU A 514 -19.22 2.98 39.03
CA GLU A 514 -18.93 4.25 39.71
C GLU A 514 -20.20 5.09 39.87
N LEU A 515 -20.98 5.27 38.79
CA LEU A 515 -22.23 6.01 38.83
C LEU A 515 -23.26 5.33 39.76
N ALA A 516 -23.32 4.01 39.73
CA ALA A 516 -24.16 3.22 40.62
C ALA A 516 -23.77 3.42 42.10
N SER A 517 -22.48 3.50 42.41
CA SER A 517 -21.99 3.77 43.76
C SER A 517 -22.33 5.20 44.22
N ILE A 518 -22.02 6.20 43.39
CA ILE A 518 -22.27 7.62 43.70
C ILE A 518 -23.75 7.88 43.93
N LEU A 519 -24.61 7.33 43.06
CA LEU A 519 -26.06 7.51 43.14
C LEU A 519 -26.75 6.46 44.03
N ARG A 520 -26.00 5.56 44.66
CA ARG A 520 -26.51 4.46 45.50
C ARG A 520 -27.63 3.66 44.82
N LEU A 521 -27.46 3.37 43.53
CA LEU A 521 -28.44 2.66 42.72
C LEU A 521 -28.55 1.18 43.15
N PRO A 522 -29.73 0.57 43.03
CA PRO A 522 -29.97 -0.83 43.41
C PRO A 522 -29.29 -1.85 42.46
N VAL A 523 -28.71 -1.38 41.35
CA VAL A 523 -28.08 -2.21 40.33
C VAL A 523 -26.72 -1.63 39.95
N LYS A 524 -25.78 -2.52 39.60
CA LYS A 524 -24.41 -2.13 39.19
C LYS A 524 -24.25 -1.89 37.69
N LYS A 525 -25.22 -2.32 36.88
CA LYS A 525 -25.26 -2.26 35.41
C LYS A 525 -26.70 -2.03 34.95
N GLY A 526 -26.88 -1.52 33.73
CA GLY A 526 -28.20 -1.17 33.21
C GLY A 526 -28.20 0.17 32.49
N VAL A 527 -29.39 0.63 32.13
CA VAL A 527 -29.61 1.92 31.47
C VAL A 527 -30.58 2.76 32.27
N ILE A 528 -30.12 3.86 32.84
CA ILE A 528 -30.97 4.78 33.60
C ILE A 528 -31.67 5.75 32.65
N VAL A 529 -32.97 5.97 32.88
CA VAL A 529 -33.80 6.88 32.12
C VAL A 529 -33.80 8.25 32.81
N PHE A 530 -33.19 9.24 32.18
CA PHE A 530 -33.12 10.61 32.71
C PHE A 530 -34.33 11.43 32.37
N LYS A 531 -34.80 11.35 31.13
CA LYS A 531 -35.94 12.15 30.67
C LYS A 531 -36.82 11.29 29.80
N VAL A 532 -38.13 11.46 29.93
CA VAL A 532 -39.11 10.84 29.05
C VAL A 532 -39.86 11.97 28.34
N HIS A 533 -39.85 11.96 27.01
CA HIS A 533 -40.47 13.01 26.21
C HIS A 533 -41.99 12.86 26.23
N LYS A 534 -42.72 13.93 26.56
CA LYS A 534 -44.19 13.90 26.62
C LYS A 534 -44.78 13.45 25.28
N GLY A 535 -45.77 12.56 25.32
CA GLY A 535 -46.41 12.01 24.12
C GLY A 535 -45.62 10.91 23.39
N SER A 536 -44.41 10.60 23.85
CA SER A 536 -43.58 9.55 23.26
C SER A 536 -44.07 8.14 23.59
N PRO A 537 -43.56 7.10 22.91
CA PRO A 537 -43.85 5.71 23.26
C PRO A 537 -43.53 5.35 24.72
N ALA A 538 -42.36 5.76 25.21
CA ALA A 538 -41.97 5.60 26.61
C ALA A 538 -42.94 6.29 27.58
N TRP A 539 -43.38 7.51 27.25
CA TRP A 539 -44.33 8.26 28.07
C TRP A 539 -45.69 7.56 28.13
N LYS A 540 -46.23 7.16 26.98
CA LYS A 540 -47.52 6.45 26.87
C LYS A 540 -47.53 5.12 27.61
N ALA A 541 -46.39 4.44 27.64
CA ALA A 541 -46.21 3.18 28.37
C ALA A 541 -45.94 3.34 29.86
N GLY A 542 -45.76 4.58 30.34
CA GLY A 542 -45.53 4.88 31.75
C GLY A 542 -44.10 4.64 32.22
N LEU A 543 -43.11 4.67 31.32
CA LEU A 543 -41.69 4.78 31.67
C LEU A 543 -41.46 6.13 32.37
N ARG A 544 -40.61 6.18 33.41
CA ARG A 544 -40.37 7.38 34.20
C ARG A 544 -38.95 7.87 34.06
N GLY A 545 -38.79 9.16 33.77
CA GLY A 545 -37.51 9.86 33.86
C GLY A 545 -37.16 10.27 35.29
N GLY A 546 -35.94 10.78 35.46
CA GLY A 546 -35.45 11.35 36.71
C GLY A 546 -36.30 12.54 37.18
N ARG A 547 -36.39 12.69 38.50
CA ARG A 547 -37.15 13.74 39.19
C ARG A 547 -36.24 14.69 39.95
N ASP A 548 -35.12 14.19 40.44
CA ASP A 548 -34.21 14.95 41.29
C ASP A 548 -32.97 15.34 40.47
N PHE A 549 -32.58 16.60 40.48
CA PHE A 549 -31.39 17.05 39.77
C PHE A 549 -30.18 16.99 40.70
N VAL A 550 -29.18 16.18 40.34
CA VAL A 550 -27.95 16.00 41.10
C VAL A 550 -26.77 16.45 40.25
N ARG A 551 -25.87 17.23 40.84
CA ARG A 551 -24.64 17.68 40.18
C ARG A 551 -23.49 16.76 40.56
N ILE A 552 -22.87 16.11 39.57
CA ILE A 552 -21.69 15.26 39.74
C ILE A 552 -20.56 15.92 38.94
N GLY A 553 -19.58 16.48 39.64
CA GLY A 553 -18.53 17.31 39.03
C GLY A 553 -19.11 18.52 38.28
N ASN A 554 -18.75 18.66 37.00
CA ASN A 554 -19.26 19.71 36.12
C ASN A 554 -20.57 19.34 35.40
N GLN A 555 -21.12 18.15 35.63
CA GLN A 555 -22.34 17.68 34.95
C GLN A 555 -23.55 17.67 35.88
N GLY A 556 -24.70 18.12 35.39
CA GLY A 556 -25.99 17.99 36.06
C GLY A 556 -26.81 16.84 35.50
N LEU A 557 -27.35 15.99 36.36
CA LEU A 557 -28.03 14.74 36.01
C LEU A 557 -29.37 14.62 36.73
N TRP A 558 -30.43 14.29 35.99
CA TRP A 558 -31.75 14.01 36.56
C TRP A 558 -31.82 12.54 36.99
N VAL A 559 -31.91 12.26 38.29
CA VAL A 559 -31.89 10.91 38.87
C VAL A 559 -33.26 10.53 39.46
N GLY A 560 -33.43 9.25 39.80
CA GLY A 560 -34.71 8.72 40.32
C GLY A 560 -35.68 8.21 39.25
N GLY A 561 -35.24 8.10 37.99
CA GLY A 561 -35.98 7.48 36.90
C GLY A 561 -35.92 5.95 36.93
N ASP A 562 -36.57 5.33 35.96
CA ASP A 562 -36.51 3.88 35.75
C ASP A 562 -35.09 3.46 35.29
N ILE A 563 -34.64 2.28 35.72
CA ILE A 563 -33.39 1.68 35.23
C ILE A 563 -33.76 0.43 34.42
N ILE A 564 -33.55 0.46 33.12
CA ILE A 564 -33.79 -0.65 32.21
C ILE A 564 -32.69 -1.69 32.40
N ILE A 565 -33.09 -2.93 32.68
CA ILE A 565 -32.18 -4.06 32.91
C ILE A 565 -32.38 -5.21 31.92
N LYS A 566 -33.58 -5.36 31.33
CA LYS A 566 -33.85 -6.34 30.27
C LYS A 566 -34.81 -5.80 29.21
N VAL A 567 -34.67 -6.27 27.96
CA VAL A 567 -35.67 -6.09 26.90
C VAL A 567 -35.95 -7.45 26.25
N ASN A 568 -37.23 -7.85 26.19
CA ASN A 568 -37.66 -9.16 25.68
C ASN A 568 -36.89 -10.34 26.31
N GLY A 569 -36.54 -10.22 27.60
CA GLY A 569 -35.78 -11.24 28.35
C GLY A 569 -34.26 -11.19 28.16
N LYS A 570 -33.73 -10.41 27.20
CA LYS A 570 -32.28 -10.20 27.01
C LYS A 570 -31.77 -9.16 27.99
N ASP A 571 -30.61 -9.42 28.61
CA ASP A 571 -29.95 -8.49 29.53
C ASP A 571 -29.48 -7.22 28.80
N ILE A 572 -29.66 -6.09 29.47
CA ILE A 572 -29.21 -4.77 29.03
C ILE A 572 -28.14 -4.29 30.01
N PRO A 573 -26.85 -4.58 29.75
CA PRO A 573 -25.76 -4.11 30.62
C PRO A 573 -25.50 -2.62 30.44
N ASP A 574 -25.79 -2.07 29.26
CA ASP A 574 -25.46 -0.70 28.85
C ASP A 574 -26.39 -0.17 27.74
N LEU A 575 -26.26 1.13 27.47
CA LEU A 575 -27.07 1.85 26.48
C LEU A 575 -26.83 1.40 25.03
N PRO A 576 -25.59 1.10 24.59
CA PRO A 576 -25.32 0.48 23.30
C PRO A 576 -26.13 -0.79 23.05
N THR A 577 -26.10 -1.71 24.02
CA THR A 577 -26.85 -2.98 23.93
C THR A 577 -28.36 -2.74 23.84
N LEU A 578 -28.86 -1.72 24.55
CA LEU A 578 -30.26 -1.31 24.45
C LEU A 578 -30.58 -0.86 23.02
N VAL A 579 -29.82 0.09 22.47
CA VAL A 579 -30.06 0.63 21.12
C VAL A 579 -30.03 -0.50 20.08
N ASP A 580 -29.04 -1.39 20.13
CA ASP A 580 -28.93 -2.53 19.22
C ASP A 580 -30.15 -3.45 19.26
N ILE A 581 -30.63 -3.79 20.47
CA ILE A 581 -31.83 -4.63 20.62
C ILE A 581 -33.07 -3.90 20.11
N LEU A 582 -33.21 -2.60 20.38
CA LEU A 582 -34.35 -1.83 19.90
C LEU A 582 -34.36 -1.72 18.37
N GLU A 583 -33.21 -1.46 17.75
CA GLU A 583 -33.04 -1.42 16.29
C GLU A 583 -33.33 -2.79 15.64
N GLN A 584 -32.91 -3.90 16.26
CA GLN A 584 -33.27 -5.27 15.80
C GLN A 584 -34.77 -5.55 15.86
N ILE A 585 -35.46 -5.01 16.88
CA ILE A 585 -36.92 -5.14 16.99
C ILE A 585 -37.62 -4.28 15.94
N GLY A 586 -37.12 -3.07 15.71
CA GLY A 586 -37.61 -2.15 14.69
C GLY A 586 -38.84 -1.33 15.11
N PRO A 587 -39.16 -0.25 14.36
CA PRO A 587 -40.27 0.63 14.68
C PRO A 587 -41.63 -0.06 14.49
N GLY A 588 -42.61 0.34 15.29
CA GLY A 588 -43.97 -0.20 15.27
C GLY A 588 -44.12 -1.58 15.91
N LYS A 589 -43.03 -2.22 16.34
CA LYS A 589 -43.06 -3.53 17.01
C LYS A 589 -43.13 -3.39 18.52
N LYS A 590 -43.72 -4.39 19.17
CA LYS A 590 -43.90 -4.45 20.63
C LYS A 590 -42.62 -4.95 21.29
N ALA A 591 -42.20 -4.28 22.37
CA ALA A 591 -41.10 -4.68 23.22
C ALA A 591 -41.53 -4.70 24.70
N ILE A 592 -40.96 -5.62 25.48
CA ILE A 592 -41.21 -5.78 26.90
C ILE A 592 -39.95 -5.40 27.66
N PHE A 593 -40.00 -4.28 28.36
CA PHE A 593 -38.92 -3.75 29.18
C PHE A 593 -39.07 -4.24 30.60
N THR A 594 -38.00 -4.75 31.18
CA THR A 594 -37.89 -4.98 32.62
C THR A 594 -37.07 -3.86 33.20
N VAL A 595 -37.67 -3.10 34.11
CA VAL A 595 -37.07 -1.90 34.72
C VAL A 595 -37.07 -2.01 36.24
N ILE A 596 -36.07 -1.41 36.86
CA ILE A 596 -36.05 -1.14 38.30
C ILE A 596 -36.58 0.27 38.54
N ARG A 597 -37.66 0.37 39.33
CA ARG A 597 -38.24 1.63 39.79
C ARG A 597 -38.14 1.68 41.31
N GLY A 598 -37.28 2.56 41.84
CA GLY A 598 -36.92 2.54 43.26
C GLY A 598 -36.13 1.26 43.58
N LYS A 599 -36.72 0.33 44.32
CA LYS A 599 -36.12 -0.99 44.63
C LYS A 599 -36.91 -2.18 44.09
N ARG A 600 -37.92 -1.95 43.25
CA ARG A 600 -38.81 -3.00 42.73
C ARG A 600 -38.64 -3.16 41.23
N GLU A 601 -38.65 -4.40 40.78
CA GLU A 601 -38.71 -4.76 39.36
C GLU A 601 -40.13 -4.54 38.83
N LYS A 602 -40.24 -4.00 37.61
CA LYS A 602 -41.49 -3.82 36.88
C LYS A 602 -41.31 -4.20 35.43
N LYS A 603 -42.33 -4.83 34.85
CA LYS A 603 -42.42 -5.07 33.41
C LYS A 603 -43.30 -4.00 32.77
N ILE A 604 -42.79 -3.36 31.71
CA ILE A 604 -43.47 -2.32 30.95
C ILE A 604 -43.46 -2.76 29.49
N SER A 605 -44.63 -2.86 28.88
CA SER A 605 -44.73 -3.19 27.46
C SER A 605 -45.10 -1.96 26.65
N LEU A 606 -44.41 -1.74 25.53
CA LEU A 606 -44.67 -0.62 24.65
C LEU A 606 -44.35 -0.95 23.19
N TYR A 607 -45.02 -0.24 22.29
CA TYR A 607 -44.72 -0.26 20.86
C TYR A 607 -43.67 0.78 20.54
N LEU A 608 -42.58 0.37 19.91
CA LEU A 608 -41.49 1.26 19.54
C LEU A 608 -41.96 2.27 18.49
N GLY A 609 -41.60 3.54 18.66
CA GLY A 609 -41.92 4.58 17.68
C GLY A 609 -40.94 4.58 16.52
N LYS A 610 -41.33 5.21 15.42
CA LYS A 610 -40.39 5.68 14.40
C LYS A 610 -39.93 7.08 14.78
N ARG A 611 -38.62 7.33 14.78
CA ARG A 611 -38.08 8.66 15.03
C ARG A 611 -38.41 9.56 13.83
N LYS A 612 -38.97 10.73 14.09
CA LYS A 612 -39.15 11.78 13.09
C LYS A 612 -37.95 12.73 13.22
N PHE A 613 -37.29 12.99 12.10
CA PHE A 613 -36.16 13.91 12.01
C PHE A 613 -36.60 15.22 11.39
#